data_AF-A0A3L9YRM7-F1
#
_entry.id   AF-A0A3L9YRM7-F1
#
_cell.length_a   1.000
_cell.length_b   1.000
_cell.length_c   1.000
_cell.angle_alpha   90.00
_cell.angle_beta   90.00
_cell.angle_gamma   90.00
#
_symmetry.space_group_name_H-M   'P 1'
#
loop_
_entity.id
_entity.type
_entity.pdbx_description
1 polymer ?
#
loop_
_entity_poly.entity_id
_entity_poly.type
_entity_poly.pdbx_seq_one_letter_code
_entity_poly.pdbx_strand_id
1 'polypeptide(L)'
;MLVRLLYASRAVDTSPAAIEAILTQSRQHNPGSGITGVLCYGGGVFLQAIEGGRSAVSELYGHIQKDTRHKNVELLHYEEIAERRFGGWTMGQVNLSKINHSILLKYSEKPELDPYAVSGKVSFALLEELMATASIIGRA
;
A
#
# COMPACT_ATOMS: atom_id res chain seq x y z
N MET A 1 -0.75 -20.26 -5.25
CA MET A 1 0.45 -19.89 -4.49
C MET A 1 0.31 -18.47 -3.93
N LEU A 2 0.67 -18.32 -2.66
CA LEU A 2 0.72 -17.10 -1.85
C LEU A 2 1.70 -16.03 -2.39
N VAL A 3 1.31 -14.80 -2.75
CA VAL A 3 2.30 -13.72 -3.01
C VAL A 3 1.93 -12.39 -2.36
N ARG A 4 2.96 -11.56 -2.17
CA ARG A 4 2.85 -10.15 -1.83
C ARG A 4 3.55 -9.29 -2.87
N LEU A 5 2.89 -8.22 -3.28
CA LEU A 5 3.44 -7.16 -4.12
C LEU A 5 3.38 -5.85 -3.36
N LEU A 6 4.52 -5.17 -3.27
CA LEU A 6 4.65 -3.83 -2.73
C LEU A 6 5.07 -2.88 -3.86
N TYR A 7 4.32 -1.80 -4.04
CA TYR A 7 4.64 -0.79 -5.03
C TYR A 7 4.44 0.63 -4.48
N ALA A 8 5.09 1.59 -5.12
CA ALA A 8 4.84 3.01 -4.88
C ALA A 8 4.43 3.74 -6.17
N SER A 9 3.72 4.85 -6.01
CA SER A 9 3.36 5.75 -7.10
C SER A 9 3.19 7.18 -6.57
N ARG A 10 3.08 8.15 -7.47
CA ARG A 10 2.79 9.56 -7.13
C ARG A 10 1.34 9.87 -7.49
N ALA A 11 0.60 10.44 -6.55
CA ALA A 11 -0.78 10.85 -6.77
C ALA A 11 -0.86 11.95 -7.84
N VAL A 12 -1.88 11.87 -8.70
CA VAL A 12 -2.25 12.98 -9.59
C VAL A 12 -3.19 13.95 -8.88
N ASP A 13 -4.14 13.41 -8.10
CA ASP A 13 -5.03 14.17 -7.22
C ASP A 13 -4.86 13.67 -5.77
N THR A 14 -4.50 14.59 -4.87
CA THR A 14 -4.30 14.32 -3.45
C THR A 14 -5.54 14.66 -2.60
N SER A 15 -6.67 14.98 -3.25
CA SER A 15 -7.91 15.30 -2.55
C SER A 15 -8.42 14.09 -1.75
N PRO A 16 -9.01 14.31 -0.56
CA PRO A 16 -9.62 13.22 0.21
C PRO A 16 -10.66 12.43 -0.59
N ALA A 17 -11.39 13.10 -1.49
CA ALA A 17 -12.39 12.46 -2.35
C ALA A 17 -11.77 11.48 -3.35
N ALA A 18 -10.64 11.84 -3.98
CA ALA A 18 -9.94 10.94 -4.89
C ALA A 18 -9.39 9.70 -4.18
N ILE A 19 -8.85 9.89 -2.97
CA ILE A 19 -8.30 8.80 -2.15
C ILE A 19 -9.42 7.87 -1.69
N GLU A 20 -10.53 8.41 -1.19
CA GLU A 20 -11.70 7.59 -0.82
C GLU A 20 -12.27 6.84 -2.02
N ALA A 21 -12.29 7.43 -3.23
CA ALA A 21 -12.73 6.72 -4.43
C ALA A 21 -11.86 5.48 -4.75
N ILE A 22 -10.53 5.57 -4.58
CA ILE A 22 -9.62 4.43 -4.71
C ILE A 22 -9.94 3.36 -3.67
N LEU A 23 -10.14 3.76 -2.41
CA LEU A 23 -10.42 2.85 -1.31
C LEU A 23 -11.78 2.16 -1.47
N THR A 24 -12.83 2.88 -1.85
CA THR A 24 -14.15 2.32 -2.14
C THR A 24 -14.07 1.29 -3.25
N GLN A 25 -13.41 1.62 -4.36
CA GLN A 25 -13.26 0.69 -5.48
C GLN A 25 -12.48 -0.56 -5.05
N SER A 26 -11.36 -0.38 -4.33
CA SER A 26 -10.54 -1.50 -3.84
C SER A 26 -11.34 -2.42 -2.92
N ARG A 27 -12.07 -1.87 -1.94
CA ARG A 27 -12.89 -2.65 -1.00
C ARG A 27 -14.03 -3.41 -1.68
N GLN A 28 -14.56 -2.89 -2.80
CA GLN A 28 -15.60 -3.58 -3.58
C GLN A 28 -15.05 -4.72 -4.43
N HIS A 29 -13.89 -4.54 -5.06
CA HIS A 29 -13.36 -5.51 -6.05
C HIS A 29 -12.45 -6.57 -5.42
N ASN A 30 -11.68 -6.22 -4.40
CA ASN A 30 -10.67 -7.09 -3.80
C ASN A 30 -11.23 -8.39 -3.21
N PRO A 31 -12.38 -8.40 -2.48
CA PRO A 31 -12.90 -9.62 -1.88
C PRO A 31 -13.19 -10.72 -2.91
N GLY A 32 -13.81 -10.35 -4.04
CA GLY A 32 -14.15 -11.29 -5.12
C GLY A 32 -12.92 -11.91 -5.79
N SER A 33 -11.76 -11.24 -5.69
CA SER A 33 -10.49 -11.71 -6.24
C SER A 33 -9.56 -12.34 -5.18
N GLY A 34 -10.01 -12.44 -3.92
CA GLY A 34 -9.20 -12.93 -2.82
C GLY A 34 -7.98 -12.05 -2.52
N ILE A 35 -8.11 -10.73 -2.69
CA ILE A 35 -7.03 -9.75 -2.48
C ILE A 35 -7.21 -9.07 -1.13
N THR A 36 -6.11 -8.90 -0.40
CA THR A 36 -6.03 -8.13 0.85
C THR A 36 -4.86 -7.17 0.77
N GLY A 37 -4.77 -6.21 1.69
CA GLY A 37 -3.66 -5.28 1.66
C GLY A 37 -3.87 -4.00 2.44
N VAL A 38 -2.93 -3.08 2.27
CA VAL A 38 -2.95 -1.75 2.86
C VAL A 38 -2.47 -0.71 1.86
N LEU A 39 -3.17 0.43 1.81
CA LEU A 39 -2.79 1.63 1.06
C LEU A 39 -2.35 2.72 2.05
N CYS A 40 -1.09 3.10 1.99
CA CYS A 40 -0.56 4.29 2.67
C CYS A 40 -0.54 5.47 1.70
N TYR A 41 -0.97 6.63 2.17
CA TYR A 41 -0.99 7.86 1.38
C TYR A 41 -0.55 9.08 2.20
N GLY A 42 0.11 10.02 1.54
CA GLY A 42 0.55 11.29 2.13
C GLY A 42 1.74 11.87 1.38
N GLY A 43 1.97 13.17 1.48
CA GLY A 43 3.08 13.83 0.77
C GLY A 43 3.02 13.70 -0.76
N GLY A 44 1.83 13.46 -1.34
CA GLY A 44 1.68 13.22 -2.78
C GLY A 44 2.10 11.82 -3.26
N VAL A 45 2.32 10.89 -2.34
CA VAL A 45 2.80 9.53 -2.63
C VAL A 45 1.78 8.49 -2.17
N PHE A 46 1.68 7.41 -2.94
CA PHE A 46 1.05 6.16 -2.54
C PHE A 46 2.12 5.08 -2.32
N LEU A 47 1.95 4.31 -1.26
CA LEU A 47 2.68 3.07 -0.99
C LEU A 47 1.64 2.00 -0.69
N GLN A 48 1.59 0.92 -1.49
CA GLN A 48 0.56 -0.09 -1.34
C GLN A 48 1.15 -1.49 -1.34
N ALA A 49 0.78 -2.28 -0.33
CA ALA A 49 1.00 -3.72 -0.30
C ALA A 49 -0.30 -4.44 -0.67
N ILE A 50 -0.22 -5.35 -1.62
CA ILE A 50 -1.31 -6.25 -2.02
C ILE A 50 -0.87 -7.71 -1.84
N GLU A 51 -1.74 -8.50 -1.24
CA GLU A 51 -1.52 -9.92 -0.95
C GLU A 51 -2.64 -10.74 -1.58
N GLY A 52 -2.31 -11.89 -2.16
CA GLY A 52 -3.29 -12.69 -2.88
C GLY A 52 -2.68 -13.85 -3.64
N GLY A 53 -3.50 -14.54 -4.42
CA GLY A 53 -3.01 -15.53 -5.37
C GLY A 53 -2.13 -14.87 -6.44
N ARG A 54 -1.02 -15.52 -6.82
CA ARG A 54 -0.06 -15.03 -7.82
C ARG A 54 -0.74 -14.37 -9.04
N SER A 55 -1.70 -15.06 -9.65
CA SER A 55 -2.38 -14.56 -10.86
C SER A 55 -3.25 -13.33 -10.57
N ALA A 56 -4.06 -13.36 -9.52
CA ALA A 56 -4.94 -12.25 -9.14
C ALA A 56 -4.15 -10.97 -8.79
N VAL A 57 -3.03 -11.12 -8.07
CA VAL A 57 -2.13 -10.00 -7.75
C VAL A 57 -1.50 -9.42 -9.01
N SER A 58 -1.05 -10.28 -9.92
CA SER A 58 -0.39 -9.84 -11.17
C SER A 58 -1.37 -9.12 -12.09
N GLU A 59 -2.61 -9.62 -12.21
CA GLU A 59 -3.68 -9.00 -12.98
C GLU A 59 -4.07 -7.63 -12.40
N LEU A 60 -4.30 -7.56 -11.07
CA LEU A 60 -4.59 -6.30 -10.39
C LEU A 60 -3.46 -5.29 -10.60
N TYR A 61 -2.20 -5.70 -10.45
CA TYR A 61 -1.07 -4.80 -10.67
C TYR A 61 -0.99 -4.29 -12.12
N GLY A 62 -1.38 -5.10 -13.10
CA GLY A 62 -1.52 -4.68 -14.50
C GLY A 62 -2.58 -3.58 -14.70
N HIS A 63 -3.69 -3.64 -13.97
CA HIS A 63 -4.70 -2.57 -13.96
C HIS A 63 -4.18 -1.31 -13.25
N ILE A 64 -3.56 -1.48 -12.09
CA ILE A 64 -2.97 -0.40 -11.29
C ILE A 64 -1.96 0.40 -12.11
N GLN A 65 -1.07 -0.24 -12.88
CA GLN A 65 -0.09 0.46 -13.70
C GLN A 65 -0.70 1.41 -14.75
N LYS A 66 -1.95 1.15 -15.18
CA LYS A 66 -2.65 1.93 -16.22
C LYS A 66 -3.61 2.97 -15.62
N ASP A 67 -3.74 3.00 -14.31
CA ASP A 67 -4.67 3.89 -13.62
C ASP A 67 -4.24 5.36 -13.78
N THR A 68 -5.15 6.23 -14.22
CA THR A 68 -4.85 7.64 -14.48
C THR A 68 -4.80 8.49 -13.21
N ARG A 69 -5.16 7.94 -12.05
CA ARG A 69 -5.16 8.67 -10.75
C ARG A 69 -3.77 8.81 -10.13
N HIS A 70 -2.77 8.12 -10.68
CA HIS A 70 -1.39 8.20 -10.24
C HIS A 70 -0.40 8.12 -11.42
N LYS A 71 0.87 8.32 -11.13
CA LYS A 71 1.98 8.24 -12.10
C LYS A 71 3.23 7.71 -11.43
N ASN A 72 4.27 7.42 -12.23
CA ASN A 72 5.56 6.92 -11.75
C ASN A 72 5.41 5.66 -10.89
N VAL A 73 4.65 4.69 -11.38
CA VAL A 73 4.42 3.44 -10.66
C VAL A 73 5.70 2.60 -10.65
N GLU A 74 6.20 2.25 -9.47
CA GLU A 74 7.40 1.44 -9.28
C GLU A 74 7.15 0.23 -8.40
N LEU A 75 7.54 -0.95 -8.89
CA LEU A 75 7.54 -2.18 -8.11
C LEU A 75 8.72 -2.16 -7.13
N LEU A 76 8.43 -2.19 -5.84
CA LEU A 76 9.47 -2.14 -4.79
C LEU A 76 9.85 -3.52 -4.29
N HIS A 77 8.86 -4.41 -4.16
CA HIS A 77 9.09 -5.77 -3.71
C HIS A 77 8.01 -6.73 -4.22
N TYR A 78 8.43 -7.91 -4.66
CA TYR A 78 7.53 -8.99 -5.03
C TYR A 78 8.10 -10.31 -4.52
N GLU A 79 7.32 -11.03 -3.73
CA GLU A 79 7.77 -12.27 -3.10
C GLU A 79 6.64 -13.27 -2.91
N GLU A 80 7.02 -14.53 -2.80
CA GLU A 80 6.13 -15.58 -2.31
C GLU A 80 6.04 -15.48 -0.79
N ILE A 81 4.85 -15.61 -0.23
CA ILE A 81 4.61 -15.51 1.21
C ILE A 81 3.95 -16.78 1.74
N ALA A 82 4.33 -17.19 2.95
CA ALA A 82 3.72 -18.31 3.65
C ALA A 82 2.33 -17.96 4.21
N GLU A 83 2.15 -16.71 4.62
CA GLU A 83 0.92 -16.21 5.22
C GLU A 83 0.72 -14.72 4.91
N ARG A 84 -0.53 -14.26 4.97
CA ARG A 84 -0.90 -12.85 4.79
C ARG A 84 -0.53 -12.05 6.02
N ARG A 85 0.14 -10.90 5.84
CA ARG A 85 0.34 -9.94 6.93
C ARG A 85 -0.86 -9.01 7.08
N PHE A 86 -1.55 -8.70 5.99
CA PHE A 86 -2.70 -7.80 5.96
C PHE A 86 -4.02 -8.55 5.71
N GLY A 87 -4.09 -9.83 6.08
CA GLY A 87 -5.26 -10.68 5.84
C GLY A 87 -6.56 -10.19 6.48
N GLY A 88 -6.48 -9.35 7.52
CA GLY A 88 -7.62 -8.76 8.21
C GLY A 88 -8.27 -7.58 7.48
N TRP A 89 -7.71 -7.11 6.35
CA TRP A 89 -8.22 -5.97 5.61
C TRP A 89 -8.34 -6.26 4.12
N THR A 90 -9.54 -6.10 3.59
CA THR A 90 -9.79 -6.11 2.13
C THR A 90 -9.03 -4.98 1.43
N MET A 91 -8.99 -3.81 2.08
CA MET A 91 -8.02 -2.75 1.85
C MET A 91 -7.95 -1.80 3.05
N GLY A 92 -6.90 -1.96 3.86
CA GLY A 92 -6.57 -1.04 4.94
C GLY A 92 -6.08 0.29 4.41
N GLN A 93 -6.20 1.36 5.21
CA GLN A 93 -5.67 2.66 4.86
C GLN A 93 -4.81 3.25 5.98
N VAL A 94 -3.76 3.98 5.60
CA VAL A 94 -2.96 4.79 6.51
C VAL A 94 -2.75 6.16 5.90
N ASN A 95 -3.10 7.21 6.65
CA ASN A 95 -2.75 8.58 6.29
C ASN A 95 -1.41 8.95 6.95
N LEU A 96 -0.35 9.00 6.14
CA LEU A 96 1.01 9.30 6.59
C LEU A 96 1.15 10.70 7.18
N SER A 97 0.28 11.65 6.81
CA SER A 97 0.28 12.99 7.41
C SER A 97 -0.19 13.00 8.86
N LYS A 98 -0.71 11.87 9.37
CA LYS A 98 -1.18 11.71 10.76
C LYS A 98 -0.26 10.80 11.58
N ILE A 99 0.84 10.32 11.00
CA ILE A 99 1.76 9.41 11.67
C ILE A 99 2.83 10.18 12.42
N ASN A 100 3.28 9.64 13.55
CA ASN A 100 4.40 10.20 14.30
C ASN A 100 5.68 10.16 13.45
N HIS A 101 6.31 11.32 13.23
CA HIS A 101 7.54 11.44 12.45
C HIS A 101 8.67 10.54 12.95
N SER A 102 8.70 10.21 14.25
CA SER A 102 9.70 9.29 14.80
C SER A 102 9.62 7.88 14.21
N ILE A 103 8.43 7.44 13.78
CA ILE A 103 8.25 6.15 13.09
C ILE A 103 8.93 6.21 11.72
N LEU A 104 8.74 7.30 10.97
CA LEU A 104 9.36 7.47 9.66
C LEU A 104 10.90 7.52 9.77
N LEU A 105 11.43 8.26 10.76
CA LEU A 105 12.88 8.37 10.98
C LEU A 105 13.59 7.04 11.32
N LYS A 106 12.86 5.99 11.74
CA LYS A 106 13.45 4.64 11.87
C LYS A 106 13.80 4.02 10.51
N TYR A 107 13.12 4.45 9.45
CA TYR A 107 13.14 3.80 8.13
C TYR A 107 13.54 4.76 6.99
N SER A 108 13.65 6.06 7.24
CA SER A 108 14.04 7.08 6.26
C SER A 108 14.97 8.14 6.85
N GLU A 109 15.83 8.73 6.02
CA GLU A 109 16.75 9.80 6.42
C GLU A 109 16.03 11.09 6.87
N LYS A 110 14.83 11.31 6.34
CA LYS A 110 13.98 12.47 6.63
C LYS A 110 12.68 12.02 7.31
N PRO A 111 11.98 12.91 8.04
CA PRO A 111 10.66 12.61 8.63
C PRO A 111 9.54 12.57 7.58
N GLU A 112 9.84 12.11 6.37
CA GLU A 112 8.95 12.05 5.22
C GLU A 112 9.16 10.68 4.56
N LEU A 113 8.06 10.03 4.16
CA LEU A 113 8.16 8.80 3.40
C LEU A 113 8.47 9.13 1.94
N ASP A 114 9.69 8.79 1.50
CA ASP A 114 10.03 8.70 0.09
C ASP A 114 10.34 7.24 -0.27
N PRO A 115 9.35 6.47 -0.78
CA PRO A 115 9.53 5.06 -1.09
C PRO A 115 10.42 4.83 -2.31
N TYR A 116 10.79 5.89 -3.05
CA TYR A 116 11.75 5.82 -4.15
C TYR A 116 13.20 5.92 -3.66
N ALA A 117 13.42 6.42 -2.44
CA ALA A 117 14.73 6.59 -1.82
C ALA A 117 15.12 5.43 -0.89
N VAL A 118 14.18 4.52 -0.59
CA VAL A 118 14.41 3.39 0.33
C VAL A 118 14.10 2.07 -0.36
N SER A 119 14.74 0.99 0.08
CA SER A 119 14.47 -0.34 -0.49
C SER A 119 13.05 -0.82 -0.16
N GLY A 120 12.49 -1.68 -1.02
CA GLY A 120 11.18 -2.30 -0.75
C GLY A 120 11.11 -3.07 0.57
N LYS A 121 12.22 -3.66 1.04
CA LYS A 121 12.29 -4.30 2.36
C LYS A 121 12.10 -3.32 3.51
N VAL A 122 12.69 -2.13 3.41
CA VAL A 122 12.57 -1.06 4.40
C VAL A 122 11.16 -0.46 4.36
N SER A 123 10.62 -0.20 3.16
CA SER A 123 9.22 0.21 3.01
C SER A 123 8.24 -0.81 3.58
N PHE A 124 8.51 -2.10 3.40
CA PHE A 124 7.67 -3.14 3.98
C PHE A 124 7.75 -3.19 5.51
N ALA A 125 8.96 -3.05 6.09
CA ALA A 125 9.14 -2.97 7.55
C ALA A 125 8.37 -1.79 8.16
N LEU A 126 8.32 -0.64 7.47
CA LEU A 126 7.48 0.48 7.89
C LEU A 126 5.99 0.09 7.93
N LEU A 127 5.48 -0.65 6.92
CA LEU A 127 4.08 -1.09 6.92
C LEU A 127 3.77 -2.03 8.09
N GLU A 128 4.71 -2.91 8.47
CA GLU A 128 4.56 -3.78 9.64
C GLU A 128 4.52 -2.96 10.95
N GLU A 129 5.35 -1.93 11.09
CA GLU A 129 5.30 -1.02 12.25
C GLU A 129 3.97 -0.24 12.31
N LEU A 130 3.48 0.25 11.16
CA LEU A 130 2.19 0.94 11.08
C LEU A 130 1.02 0.02 11.44
N MET A 131 1.10 -1.25 11.08
CA MET A 131 0.15 -2.27 11.52
C MET A 131 0.21 -2.49 13.04
N ALA A 132 1.41 -2.68 13.59
CA ALA A 132 1.63 -2.95 15.02
C ALA A 132 1.19 -1.77 15.91
N THR A 133 1.29 -0.55 15.42
CA THR A 133 0.86 0.68 16.11
C THR A 133 -0.63 1.01 15.92
N ALA A 134 -1.41 0.09 15.34
CA ALA A 134 -2.84 0.29 15.03
C ALA A 134 -3.11 1.53 14.16
N SER A 135 -2.15 1.92 13.33
CA SER A 135 -2.28 3.05 12.40
C SER A 135 -3.10 2.70 11.15
N ILE A 136 -3.32 1.40 10.89
CA ILE A 136 -4.14 0.90 9.78
C ILE A 136 -5.62 0.95 10.16
N ILE A 137 -6.38 1.71 9.41
CA ILE A 137 -7.83 1.84 9.55
C ILE A 137 -8.52 1.10 8.40
N GLY A 138 -9.55 0.31 8.68
CA GLY A 138 -10.32 -0.37 7.65
C GLY A 138 -11.18 -1.49 8.23
N ARG A 139 -12.26 -1.85 7.55
CA ARG A 139 -13.08 -3.02 7.89
C ARG A 139 -12.61 -4.24 7.10
N ALA A 140 -12.75 -5.42 7.73
CA ALA A 140 -12.77 -6.70 7.05
C ALA A 140 -13.98 -6.78 6.10
#